data_AF-A0A0N1NY28-F1
#
_entry.id   AF-A0A0N1NY28-F1
#
_cell.length_a   1.000
_cell.length_b   1.000
_cell.length_c   1.000
_cell.angle_alpha   90.00
_cell.angle_beta   90.00
_cell.angle_gamma   90.00
#
_symmetry.space_group_name_H-M   'P 1'
#
loop_
_entity.id
_entity.type
_entity.pdbx_description
1 polymer ?
#
loop_
_entity_poly.entity_id
_entity_poly.type
_entity_poly.pdbx_seq_one_letter_code
_entity_poly.pdbx_strand_id
1 'polypeptide(L)'
;MVTPTAARFMQATRAQLFRPAARQQWGFVHRENRVPYYQRLFQNHDGKRQWHKTSRSPFLVYPFYVLNYGLMFWVLWGAGRAALGYKSPWGK
;
A
#
# COMPACT_ATOMS: atom_id res chain seq x y z
N MET A 1 -35.74 -4.98 11.06
CA MET A 1 -36.60 -4.04 10.30
C MET A 1 -35.71 -2.96 9.71
N VAL A 2 -35.60 -2.88 8.39
CA VAL A 2 -34.82 -1.80 7.74
C VAL A 2 -35.71 -0.57 7.72
N THR A 3 -35.27 0.51 8.36
CA THR A 3 -35.97 1.79 8.42
C THR A 3 -36.34 2.25 7.00
N PRO A 4 -37.59 2.68 6.72
CA PRO A 4 -38.10 2.92 5.36
C PRO A 4 -37.24 3.89 4.52
N THR A 5 -36.48 4.76 5.17
CA THR A 5 -35.52 5.67 4.53
C THR A 5 -34.38 4.93 3.84
N ALA A 6 -33.79 3.91 4.49
CA ALA A 6 -32.68 3.14 3.92
C ALA A 6 -33.14 2.31 2.72
N ALA A 7 -34.37 1.80 2.74
CA ALA A 7 -34.97 1.09 1.61
C ALA A 7 -35.20 2.02 0.40
N ARG A 8 -35.63 3.27 0.62
CA ARG A 8 -35.81 4.30 -0.41
C ARG A 8 -34.48 4.71 -1.05
N PHE A 9 -33.43 4.90 -0.24
CA PHE A 9 -32.10 5.20 -0.76
C PHE A 9 -31.53 4.03 -1.58
N MET A 10 -31.70 2.79 -1.13
CA MET A 10 -31.27 1.60 -1.88
C MET A 10 -32.01 1.44 -3.22
N GLN A 11 -33.29 1.80 -3.29
CA GLN A 11 -34.06 1.83 -4.55
C GLN A 11 -33.55 2.93 -5.51
N ALA A 12 -33.20 4.11 -5.00
CA ALA A 12 -32.66 5.20 -5.81
C ALA A 12 -31.26 4.89 -6.39
N THR A 13 -30.41 4.20 -5.63
CA THR A 13 -29.10 3.70 -6.12
C THR A 13 -29.26 2.62 -7.19
N ARG A 14 -30.29 1.76 -7.05
CA ARG A 14 -30.63 0.71 -8.03
C ARG A 14 -31.20 1.28 -9.34
N ALA A 15 -31.79 2.48 -9.31
CA ALA A 15 -32.36 3.17 -10.47
C ALA A 15 -31.32 3.91 -11.34
N GLN A 16 -30.01 3.77 -11.07
CA GLN A 16 -28.92 4.42 -11.82
C GLN A 16 -29.04 5.95 -11.95
N LEU A 17 -29.82 6.61 -11.08
CA LEU A 17 -30.09 8.07 -11.13
C LEU A 17 -28.84 8.93 -10.83
N PHE A 18 -27.76 8.31 -10.35
CA PHE A 18 -26.49 8.97 -10.03
C PHE A 18 -25.34 8.43 -10.91
N ARG A 19 -25.57 8.24 -12.20
CA ARG A 19 -24.49 7.90 -13.13
C ARG A 19 -23.71 9.16 -13.50
N PRO A 20 -22.42 9.27 -13.14
CA PRO A 20 -21.64 10.45 -13.45
C PRO A 20 -21.30 10.54 -14.95
N ALA A 21 -21.27 11.76 -15.47
CA ALA A 21 -20.94 12.03 -16.86
C ALA A 21 -19.46 11.67 -17.15
N ALA A 22 -19.14 11.28 -18.39
CA ALA A 22 -17.79 10.83 -18.78
C ALA A 22 -16.66 11.83 -18.41
N ARG A 23 -16.97 13.13 -18.39
CA ARG A 23 -16.01 14.22 -18.03
C ARG A 23 -15.70 14.30 -16.54
N GLN A 24 -16.57 13.76 -15.69
CA GLN A 24 -16.40 13.72 -14.23
C GLN A 24 -15.50 12.55 -13.78
N GLN A 25 -15.23 11.58 -14.64
CA GLN A 25 -14.40 10.41 -14.32
C GLN A 25 -12.92 10.72 -14.06
N TRP A 26 -12.48 11.95 -14.36
CA TRP A 26 -11.12 12.42 -14.09
C TRP A 26 -11.05 13.16 -12.75
N GLY A 27 -10.90 12.39 -11.68
CA GLY A 27 -10.76 12.89 -10.31
C GLY A 27 -10.98 11.79 -9.28
N PHE A 28 -10.66 12.05 -8.01
CA PHE A 28 -10.96 11.14 -6.90
C PHE A 28 -12.47 10.92 -6.67
N VAL A 29 -13.31 11.79 -7.24
CA VAL A 29 -14.76 11.88 -6.97
C VAL A 29 -15.57 10.78 -7.67
N HIS A 30 -15.06 10.21 -8.77
CA HIS A 30 -15.81 9.25 -9.60
C HIS A 30 -15.09 7.94 -9.84
N ARG A 31 -14.11 7.60 -8.98
CA ARG A 31 -13.45 6.29 -9.02
C ARG A 31 -14.37 5.23 -8.43
N GLU A 32 -14.36 4.04 -9.04
CA GLU A 32 -15.00 2.87 -8.46
C GLU A 32 -14.46 2.59 -7.06
N ASN A 33 -15.36 2.34 -6.12
CA ASN A 33 -15.00 2.00 -4.75
C ASN A 33 -14.36 0.60 -4.70
N ARG A 34 -13.03 0.55 -4.51
CA ARG A 34 -12.26 -0.70 -4.38
C ARG A 34 -12.11 -1.17 -2.93
N VAL A 35 -12.76 -0.53 -1.95
CA VAL A 35 -12.68 -0.94 -0.54
C VAL A 35 -13.11 -2.40 -0.34
N PRO A 36 -14.26 -2.88 -0.88
CA PRO A 36 -14.65 -4.28 -0.72
C PRO A 36 -13.68 -5.27 -1.40
N TYR A 37 -12.97 -4.82 -2.45
CA TYR A 37 -11.92 -5.62 -3.09
C TYR A 37 -10.73 -5.80 -2.13
N TYR A 38 -10.22 -4.72 -1.56
CA TYR A 38 -9.09 -4.79 -0.64
C TYR A 38 -9.46 -5.46 0.69
N GLN A 39 -10.68 -5.28 1.20
CA GLN A 39 -11.16 -6.00 2.37
C GLN A 39 -11.07 -7.51 2.17
N ARG A 40 -11.60 -8.04 1.06
CA ARG A 40 -11.48 -9.46 0.71
C ARG A 40 -10.03 -9.90 0.54
N LEU A 41 -9.19 -9.09 -0.11
CA LEU A 41 -7.77 -9.39 -0.30
C LEU A 41 -7.01 -9.52 1.04
N PHE A 42 -7.18 -8.56 1.95
CA PHE A 42 -6.44 -8.50 3.21
C PHE A 42 -7.04 -9.40 4.30
N GLN A 43 -8.35 -9.64 4.29
CA GLN A 43 -9.03 -10.54 5.22
C GLN A 43 -8.93 -12.02 4.82
N ASN A 44 -8.48 -12.34 3.60
CA ASN A 44 -8.26 -13.72 3.19
C ASN A 44 -7.20 -14.41 4.06
N HIS A 45 -7.45 -15.64 4.51
CA HIS A 45 -6.52 -16.41 5.34
C HIS A 45 -5.54 -17.24 4.49
N ASP A 46 -4.73 -16.54 3.70
CA ASP A 46 -3.75 -17.11 2.77
C ASP A 46 -2.37 -17.39 3.40
N GLY A 47 -2.23 -17.22 4.71
CA GLY A 47 -0.97 -17.38 5.45
C GLY A 47 0.10 -16.34 5.12
N LYS A 48 -0.18 -15.37 4.25
CA LYS A 48 0.77 -14.34 3.86
C LYS A 48 0.77 -13.19 4.85
N ARG A 49 1.95 -12.62 5.09
CA ARG A 49 2.09 -11.39 5.87
C ARG A 49 1.36 -10.24 5.18
N GLN A 50 0.80 -9.33 5.97
CA GLN A 50 0.01 -8.20 5.49
C GLN A 50 0.71 -7.41 4.37
N TRP A 51 2.01 -7.15 4.53
CA TRP A 51 2.78 -6.38 3.56
C TRP A 51 3.11 -7.13 2.26
N HIS A 52 2.84 -8.45 2.16
CA HIS A 52 3.05 -9.27 0.95
C HIS A 52 1.75 -9.62 0.20
N LYS A 53 0.59 -9.13 0.65
CA LYS A 53 -0.71 -9.54 0.08
C LYS A 53 -1.03 -8.93 -1.29
N THR A 54 -0.46 -7.77 -1.62
CA THR A 54 -0.76 -7.06 -2.88
C THR A 54 0.24 -7.41 -3.97
N SER A 55 -0.18 -7.50 -5.23
CA SER A 55 0.71 -7.75 -6.38
C SER A 55 1.83 -6.72 -6.56
N ARG A 56 1.62 -5.50 -6.06
CA ARG A 56 2.61 -4.40 -6.06
C ARG A 56 3.64 -4.51 -4.94
N SER A 57 3.39 -5.35 -3.94
CA SER A 57 4.27 -5.49 -2.77
C SER A 57 5.72 -5.81 -3.16
N PRO A 58 6.00 -6.80 -4.03
CA PRO A 58 7.38 -7.15 -4.38
C PRO A 58 8.20 -5.96 -4.90
N PHE A 59 7.57 -5.10 -5.71
CA PHE A 59 8.21 -3.90 -6.27
C PHE A 59 8.55 -2.83 -5.23
N LEU A 60 7.87 -2.82 -4.08
CA LEU A 60 8.15 -1.89 -2.99
C LEU A 60 9.07 -2.52 -1.95
N VAL A 61 8.79 -3.78 -1.61
CA VAL A 61 9.41 -4.49 -0.50
C VAL A 61 10.84 -4.94 -0.85
N TYR A 62 11.11 -5.40 -2.07
CA TYR A 62 12.46 -5.83 -2.42
C TYR A 62 13.48 -4.70 -2.45
N PRO A 63 13.22 -3.54 -3.10
CA PRO A 63 14.14 -2.40 -3.01
C PRO A 63 14.33 -1.92 -1.57
N PHE A 64 13.26 -1.91 -0.78
CA PHE A 64 13.34 -1.54 0.64
C PHE A 64 14.28 -2.47 1.43
N TYR A 65 14.23 -3.78 1.21
CA TYR A 65 15.13 -4.73 1.86
C TYR A 65 16.58 -4.55 1.42
N VAL A 66 16.83 -4.38 0.11
CA VAL A 66 18.19 -4.13 -0.40
C VAL A 66 18.79 -2.87 0.25
N LEU A 67 18.02 -1.79 0.31
CA LEU A 67 18.47 -0.54 0.93
C LEU A 67 18.71 -0.69 2.43
N ASN A 68 17.81 -1.36 3.17
CA ASN A 68 17.97 -1.54 4.61
C ASN A 68 19.18 -2.38 4.96
N TYR A 69 19.31 -3.56 4.35
CA TYR A 69 20.44 -4.45 4.64
C TYR A 69 21.76 -3.86 4.15
N GLY A 70 21.76 -3.20 2.99
CA GLY A 70 22.93 -2.48 2.48
C GLY A 70 23.38 -1.36 3.41
N LEU A 71 22.43 -0.55 3.91
CA LEU A 71 22.72 0.51 4.86
C LEU A 71 23.23 -0.04 6.19
N MET A 72 22.59 -1.09 6.72
CA MET A 72 23.01 -1.70 7.98
C MET A 72 24.44 -2.24 7.89
N PHE A 73 24.76 -2.93 6.79
CA PHE A 73 26.12 -3.39 6.51
C PHE A 73 27.11 -2.22 6.44
N TRP A 74 26.77 -1.16 5.69
CA TRP A 74 27.63 0.02 5.54
C TRP A 74 27.93 0.71 6.87
N VAL A 75 26.92 0.86 7.73
CA VAL A 75 27.09 1.48 9.06
C VAL A 75 27.96 0.62 9.96
N LEU A 76 27.74 -0.69 10.02
CA LEU A 76 28.55 -1.59 10.85
C LEU A 76 30.01 -1.66 10.36
N TRP A 77 30.20 -1.72 9.05
CA TRP A 77 31.54 -1.69 8.43
C TRP A 77 32.25 -0.36 8.73
N GLY A 78 31.56 0.76 8.58
CA GLY A 78 32.09 2.09 8.89
C GLY A 78 32.43 2.26 10.37
N ALA A 79 31.58 1.78 11.27
CA ALA A 79 31.82 1.80 12.72
C ALA A 79 33.04 0.96 13.11
N GLY A 80 33.17 -0.25 12.54
CA GLY A 80 34.34 -1.10 12.77
C GLY A 80 35.64 -0.43 12.30
N ARG A 81 35.61 0.21 11.14
CA ARG A 81 36.75 0.98 10.63
C ARG A 81 37.08 2.20 11.48
N ALA A 82 36.06 2.92 11.95
CA ALA A 82 36.25 4.06 12.84
C ALA A 82 36.89 3.64 14.17
N ALA A 83 36.50 2.49 14.72
CA ALA A 83 37.13 1.91 15.93
C ALA A 83 38.61 1.56 15.72
N LEU A 84 38.99 1.19 14.50
CA LEU A 84 40.39 0.93 14.10
C LEU A 84 41.16 2.21 13.68
N GLY A 85 40.54 3.39 13.77
CA GLY A 85 41.16 4.68 13.49
C GLY A 85 41.20 5.11 12.02
N TYR A 86 40.48 4.42 11.13
CA TYR A 86 40.34 4.85 9.74
C TYR A 86 39.31 5.97 9.61
N LYS A 87 39.65 7.06 8.90
CA LYS A 87 38.76 8.22 8.73
C LYS A 87 37.98 8.22 7.41
N SER A 88 38.38 7.40 6.45
CA SER A 88 37.69 7.27 5.18
C SER A 88 37.50 5.81 4.74
N PRO A 89 36.56 5.57 3.79
CA PRO A 89 36.42 4.28 3.12
C PRO A 89 37.67 3.86 2.34
N TRP A 90 38.51 4.82 1.91
CA TRP A 90 39.59 4.61 0.94
C TRP A 90 40.99 4.49 1.57
N GLY A 91 41.14 4.74 2.86
CA GLY A 91 42.44 4.77 3.53
C GLY A 91 42.41 5.49 4.88
N LYS A 92 43.58 5.62 5.52
CA LYS A 92 43.75 6.50 6.68
C LYS A 92 43.51 7.95 6.30
#